data_AF-A0A7L1NQN4-F1
#
_entry.id   AF-A0A7L1NQN4-F1
#
_cell.length_a   1.000
_cell.length_b   1.000
_cell.length_c   1.000
_cell.angle_alpha   90.00
_cell.angle_beta   90.00
_cell.angle_gamma   90.00
#
_symmetry.space_group_name_H-M   'P 1'
#
loop_
_entity.id
_entity.type
_entity.pdbx_description
1 polymer ?
#
loop_
_entity_poly.entity_id
_entity_poly.type
_entity_poly.pdbx_seq_one_letter_code
_entity_poly.pdbx_strand_id
1 'polypeptide(L)'
;MADFGRPRGKRQEDSGLGSVLDVLLANARLVLGVSGAAILAIATLAVKRLIDRATSPPDEGDPKAEQKTLEESWQDLALIKTTAKPAKKQRREYLSEPLLLPARPPAPGEAHGGEPRVCSAPPETPQVEPNPPRCLTLQEKLLSHYSSRLAKPKVEAAFTRQLARSICTQLQNFLRTKCPELPFGSLFLRGPLLDGLGAPAVDHIHFMLPVVLEAALWSLIPGEDTVVRNPQYWMVKRTDLEYFPRGCSPWDRFMVGQYLSSNALNETLHKMLVASINWPAIGSLLGSIIYPVVASQELRLEVQHDQVELSITLFPVVEMEDKVLLASPPEGLVENLWLESFYRAEVSKVKELDASDTGVRQQCLCILNDICRSHPALHKLSGSPLSHVVLHLSATSLDWAEESLADRFQQVLEELVGYLEKGVLPSYFNHKINLLNELSEEEIDEMGFMLYRAISEPELLLKDK
;
A
#
# COMPACT_ATOMS: atom_id res chain seq x y z
N MET A 1 -71.57 11.66 68.86
CA MET A 1 -72.66 11.23 67.95
C MET A 1 -72.27 11.62 66.54
N ALA A 2 -72.26 10.63 65.64
CA ALA A 2 -72.35 10.67 64.17
C ALA A 2 -71.22 11.30 63.31
N ASP A 3 -70.46 10.40 62.67
CA ASP A 3 -70.32 10.18 61.21
C ASP A 3 -69.51 11.08 60.22
N PHE A 4 -68.54 10.39 59.60
CA PHE A 4 -68.11 10.28 58.18
C PHE A 4 -67.60 11.47 57.33
N GLY A 5 -66.42 11.25 56.71
CA GLY A 5 -66.01 11.85 55.42
C GLY A 5 -64.49 11.98 55.18
N ARG A 6 -63.86 11.05 54.44
CA ARG A 6 -62.48 11.10 53.87
C ARG A 6 -62.53 11.58 52.38
N PRO A 7 -61.43 11.71 51.58
CA PRO A 7 -59.97 11.71 51.84
C PRO A 7 -59.06 12.66 50.96
N ARG A 8 -57.74 12.65 51.25
CA ARG A 8 -56.59 12.40 50.32
C ARG A 8 -55.59 13.54 50.01
N GLY A 9 -54.27 13.24 50.13
CA GLY A 9 -53.17 13.88 49.38
C GLY A 9 -51.78 13.86 50.05
N LYS A 10 -50.88 12.94 49.63
CA LYS A 10 -49.43 12.83 49.97
C LYS A 10 -48.59 13.21 48.73
N ARG A 11 -47.41 13.83 48.89
CA ARG A 11 -46.30 13.79 47.89
C ARG A 11 -44.92 14.10 48.50
N GLN A 12 -44.01 13.13 48.37
CA GLN A 12 -42.54 13.10 48.48
C GLN A 12 -42.17 11.79 47.76
N GLU A 13 -41.42 11.73 46.66
CA GLU A 13 -39.96 11.87 46.48
C GLU A 13 -39.68 11.60 44.97
N ASP A 14 -38.78 12.34 44.30
CA ASP A 14 -38.27 12.02 42.95
C ASP A 14 -36.82 12.55 42.81
N SER A 15 -35.82 11.71 43.12
CA SER A 15 -34.40 11.99 42.89
C SER A 15 -33.69 10.72 42.46
N GLY A 16 -33.42 10.58 41.15
CA GLY A 16 -32.66 9.43 40.63
C GLY A 16 -32.66 9.28 39.11
N LEU A 17 -33.67 9.81 38.41
CA LEU A 17 -33.77 9.69 36.94
C LEU A 17 -33.22 10.90 36.17
N GLY A 18 -33.04 12.05 36.84
CA GLY A 18 -32.58 13.29 36.20
C GLY A 18 -31.11 13.25 35.72
N SER A 19 -30.19 12.71 36.54
CA SER A 19 -28.75 12.79 36.22
C SER A 19 -28.30 11.83 35.11
N VAL A 20 -28.98 10.69 34.94
CA VAL A 20 -28.69 9.73 33.87
C VAL A 20 -29.20 10.25 32.51
N LEU A 21 -30.33 10.97 32.52
CA LEU A 21 -30.86 11.61 31.31
C LEU A 21 -29.94 12.75 30.83
N ASP A 22 -29.39 13.54 31.75
CA ASP A 22 -28.47 14.65 31.42
C ASP A 22 -27.14 14.16 30.83
N VAL A 23 -26.60 13.02 31.30
CA VAL A 23 -25.38 12.43 30.73
C VAL A 23 -25.62 11.85 29.33
N LEU A 24 -26.78 11.23 29.10
CA LEU A 24 -27.17 10.74 27.77
C LEU A 24 -27.45 11.89 26.80
N LEU A 25 -28.07 12.98 27.26
CA LEU A 25 -28.28 14.20 26.46
C LEU A 25 -26.98 14.94 26.16
N ALA A 26 -26.03 14.96 27.08
CA ALA A 26 -24.70 15.55 26.87
C ALA A 26 -23.89 14.74 25.84
N ASN A 27 -23.91 13.41 25.91
CA ASN A 27 -23.24 12.55 24.95
C ASN A 27 -23.93 12.57 23.57
N ALA A 28 -25.27 12.67 23.52
CA ALA A 28 -25.99 12.85 22.26
C ALA A 28 -25.68 14.21 21.60
N ARG A 29 -25.52 15.29 22.38
CA ARG A 29 -25.12 16.61 21.86
C ARG A 29 -23.66 16.65 21.38
N LEU A 30 -22.75 15.92 22.02
CA LEU A 30 -21.36 15.80 21.59
C LEU A 30 -21.24 14.98 20.28
N VAL A 31 -21.97 13.87 20.19
CA VAL A 31 -21.99 12.99 19.01
C VAL A 31 -22.74 13.63 17.83
N LEU A 32 -23.80 14.41 18.07
CA LEU A 32 -24.46 15.24 17.04
C LEU A 32 -23.64 16.48 16.65
N GLY A 33 -22.86 17.06 17.56
CA GLY A 33 -22.02 18.23 17.28
C GLY A 33 -20.83 17.93 16.37
N VAL A 34 -20.11 16.83 16.63
CA VAL A 34 -18.92 16.45 15.87
C VAL A 34 -19.27 15.69 14.58
N SER A 35 -20.25 14.77 14.63
CA SER A 35 -20.68 14.02 13.44
C SER A 35 -21.60 14.85 12.53
N GLY A 36 -22.41 15.75 13.10
CA GLY A 36 -23.27 16.66 12.34
C GLY A 36 -22.49 17.73 11.59
N ALA A 37 -21.40 18.25 12.17
CA ALA A 37 -20.50 19.18 11.48
C ALA A 37 -19.79 18.52 10.29
N ALA A 38 -19.35 17.27 10.44
CA ALA A 38 -18.74 16.51 9.35
C ALA A 38 -19.73 16.23 8.21
N ILE A 39 -20.96 15.82 8.52
CA ILE A 39 -22.00 15.60 7.50
C ILE A 39 -22.40 16.91 6.82
N LEU A 40 -22.46 18.02 7.56
CA LEU A 40 -22.74 19.36 7.00
C LEU A 40 -21.60 19.85 6.10
N ALA A 41 -20.35 19.55 6.45
CA ALA A 41 -19.17 19.84 5.63
C ALA A 41 -19.20 19.01 4.33
N ILE A 42 -19.53 17.72 4.40
CA ILE A 42 -19.67 16.85 3.22
C ILE A 42 -20.80 17.36 2.32
N ALA A 43 -21.94 17.74 2.89
CA ALA A 43 -23.07 18.28 2.13
C ALA A 43 -22.74 19.63 1.47
N THR A 44 -22.03 20.52 2.16
CA THR A 44 -21.60 21.82 1.59
C THR A 44 -20.53 21.64 0.52
N LEU A 45 -19.65 20.65 0.64
CA LEU A 45 -18.62 20.33 -0.35
C LEU A 45 -19.24 19.68 -1.61
N ALA A 46 -20.25 18.82 -1.45
CA ALA A 46 -21.03 18.29 -2.56
C ALA A 46 -21.80 19.37 -3.32
N VAL A 47 -22.42 20.32 -2.60
CA VAL A 47 -23.09 21.49 -3.20
C VAL A 47 -22.10 22.40 -3.90
N LYS A 48 -20.90 22.62 -3.33
CA LYS A 48 -19.84 23.41 -3.97
C LYS A 48 -19.36 22.76 -5.27
N ARG A 49 -19.09 21.44 -5.26
CA ARG A 49 -18.72 20.69 -6.48
C ARG A 49 -19.82 20.73 -7.54
N LEU A 50 -21.10 20.77 -7.14
CA LEU A 50 -22.22 20.83 -8.06
C LEU A 50 -22.41 22.23 -8.67
N ILE A 51 -22.15 23.30 -7.90
CA ILE A 51 -22.15 24.68 -8.39
C ILE A 51 -20.94 24.93 -9.30
N ASP A 52 -19.75 24.46 -8.94
CA ASP A 52 -18.54 24.60 -9.77
C ASP A 52 -18.69 23.85 -11.11
N ARG A 53 -19.37 22.69 -11.10
CA ARG A 53 -19.73 21.94 -12.32
C ARG A 53 -20.86 22.59 -13.14
N ALA A 54 -21.71 23.39 -12.52
CA ALA A 54 -22.77 24.14 -13.20
C ALA A 54 -22.32 25.52 -13.71
N THR A 55 -21.17 26.02 -13.23
CA THR A 55 -20.59 27.33 -13.58
C THR A 55 -19.34 27.23 -14.46
N SER A 56 -18.83 26.03 -14.71
CA SER A 56 -17.80 25.80 -15.72
C SER A 56 -18.35 26.13 -17.11
N PRO A 57 -17.64 26.94 -17.93
CA PRO A 57 -18.09 27.27 -19.28
C PRO A 57 -18.12 26.00 -20.16
N PRO A 58 -19.11 25.87 -21.05
CA PRO A 58 -19.24 24.69 -21.90
C PRO A 58 -18.06 24.59 -22.87
N ASP A 59 -17.40 23.44 -22.89
CA ASP A 59 -16.45 23.05 -23.94
C ASP A 59 -17.25 22.70 -25.20
N GLU A 60 -16.90 23.33 -26.33
CA GLU A 60 -17.63 23.17 -27.60
C GLU A 60 -17.45 21.75 -28.15
N GLY A 61 -18.45 20.89 -27.97
CA GLY A 61 -18.40 19.52 -28.48
C GLY A 61 -19.73 18.76 -28.43
N ASP A 62 -20.59 19.03 -29.43
CA ASP A 62 -21.63 18.15 -29.98
C ASP A 62 -22.92 17.86 -29.13
N PRO A 63 -24.06 18.53 -29.38
CA PRO A 63 -25.29 18.46 -28.57
C PRO A 63 -26.14 17.18 -28.76
N LYS A 64 -25.59 16.11 -29.33
CA LYS A 64 -26.32 14.87 -29.64
C LYS A 64 -26.02 13.69 -28.70
N ALA A 65 -24.99 13.78 -27.87
CA ALA A 65 -24.64 12.72 -26.92
C ALA A 65 -25.50 12.77 -25.64
N GLU A 66 -25.85 13.96 -25.16
CA GLU A 66 -26.53 14.14 -23.87
C GLU A 66 -28.00 13.70 -23.86
N GLN A 67 -28.68 13.76 -25.02
CA GLN A 67 -30.08 13.32 -25.12
C GLN A 67 -30.25 11.80 -25.01
N LYS A 68 -29.23 11.01 -25.41
CA LYS A 68 -29.27 9.55 -25.28
C LYS A 68 -28.98 9.07 -23.85
N THR A 69 -28.04 9.71 -23.17
CA THR A 69 -27.65 9.33 -21.79
C THR A 69 -28.74 9.64 -20.78
N LEU A 70 -29.54 10.68 -21.01
CA LEU A 70 -30.64 11.03 -20.12
C LEU A 70 -31.82 10.06 -20.28
N GLU A 71 -32.14 9.66 -21.50
CA GLU A 71 -33.26 8.76 -21.80
C GLU A 71 -33.01 7.30 -21.34
N GLU A 72 -31.75 6.86 -21.32
CA GLU A 72 -31.33 5.59 -20.73
C GLU A 72 -31.40 5.60 -19.20
N SER A 73 -31.06 6.73 -18.55
CA SER A 73 -31.10 6.88 -17.09
C SER A 73 -32.52 6.83 -16.50
N TRP A 74 -33.54 7.24 -17.26
CA TRP A 74 -34.95 7.15 -16.83
C TRP A 74 -35.56 5.75 -17.03
N GLN A 75 -34.96 4.87 -17.84
CA GLN A 75 -35.45 3.51 -18.08
C GLN A 75 -35.00 2.52 -16.99
N ASP A 76 -33.79 2.68 -16.43
CA ASP A 76 -33.27 1.80 -15.38
C ASP A 76 -33.98 1.96 -14.02
N LEU A 77 -34.60 3.11 -13.76
CA LEU A 77 -35.39 3.34 -12.54
C LEU A 77 -36.81 2.77 -12.60
N ALA A 78 -37.34 2.48 -13.79
CA ALA A 78 -38.68 1.90 -13.97
C ALA A 78 -38.70 0.37 -13.75
N LEU A 79 -37.56 -0.31 -13.90
CA LEU A 79 -37.43 -1.77 -13.79
C LEU A 79 -37.36 -2.30 -12.34
N ILE A 80 -37.16 -1.43 -11.34
CA ILE A 80 -37.03 -1.83 -9.93
C ILE A 80 -38.40 -1.82 -9.18
N LYS A 81 -39.50 -1.42 -9.85
CA LYS A 81 -40.81 -1.21 -9.22
C LYS A 81 -41.93 -2.12 -9.70
N THR A 82 -41.71 -3.36 -10.13
CA THR A 82 -42.81 -4.32 -10.33
C THR A 82 -42.38 -5.78 -10.22
N THR A 83 -42.60 -6.40 -9.06
CA THR A 83 -43.51 -7.56 -8.90
C THR A 83 -43.28 -8.27 -7.56
N ALA A 84 -44.33 -8.32 -6.75
CA ALA A 84 -44.42 -9.17 -5.57
C ALA A 84 -45.44 -10.31 -5.82
N LYS A 85 -45.01 -11.55 -5.52
CA LYS A 85 -45.78 -12.70 -4.98
C LYS A 85 -46.77 -13.44 -5.92
N PRO A 86 -47.31 -14.64 -5.56
CA PRO A 86 -46.84 -15.71 -4.65
C PRO A 86 -47.18 -17.18 -5.08
N ALA A 87 -46.62 -18.19 -4.38
CA ALA A 87 -47.32 -19.42 -3.96
C ALA A 87 -46.62 -19.97 -2.68
N LYS A 88 -47.18 -19.98 -1.46
CA LYS A 88 -48.27 -20.80 -0.88
C LYS A 88 -48.11 -22.29 -1.21
N LYS A 89 -48.21 -23.26 -0.30
CA LYS A 89 -48.40 -23.38 1.16
C LYS A 89 -48.47 -24.90 1.39
N GLN A 90 -47.91 -25.41 2.48
CA GLN A 90 -48.65 -26.25 3.46
C GLN A 90 -47.73 -26.49 4.66
N ARG A 91 -47.96 -25.79 5.79
CA ARG A 91 -48.92 -26.06 6.91
C ARG A 91 -48.36 -27.16 7.83
N ARG A 92 -48.34 -27.03 9.16
CA ARG A 92 -49.20 -26.28 10.11
C ARG A 92 -48.47 -26.28 11.47
N GLU A 93 -48.19 -25.13 12.09
CA GLU A 93 -48.92 -24.55 13.25
C GLU A 93 -49.15 -25.58 14.39
N TYR A 94 -48.77 -25.31 15.64
CA TYR A 94 -49.53 -24.43 16.53
C TYR A 94 -48.69 -23.90 17.74
N LEU A 95 -48.74 -22.57 17.91
CA LEU A 95 -48.99 -21.81 19.16
C LEU A 95 -47.85 -21.45 20.14
N SER A 96 -47.56 -20.14 20.10
CA SER A 96 -47.56 -19.18 21.24
C SER A 96 -46.30 -18.98 22.11
N GLU A 97 -45.74 -17.78 21.97
CA GLU A 97 -44.98 -16.95 22.96
C GLU A 97 -45.72 -16.75 24.30
N PRO A 98 -45.17 -16.07 25.32
CA PRO A 98 -43.76 -15.69 25.62
C PRO A 98 -43.39 -15.95 27.12
N LEU A 99 -42.21 -15.45 27.55
CA LEU A 99 -41.84 -14.93 28.88
C LEU A 99 -40.73 -15.66 29.66
N LEU A 100 -39.63 -14.92 29.82
CA LEU A 100 -38.88 -14.60 31.05
C LEU A 100 -38.63 -15.70 32.10
N LEU A 101 -37.33 -15.82 32.43
CA LEU A 101 -36.70 -16.22 33.70
C LEU A 101 -37.61 -16.72 34.84
N PRO A 102 -37.21 -17.80 35.51
CA PRO A 102 -37.49 -17.96 36.92
C PRO A 102 -36.19 -18.14 37.73
N ALA A 103 -35.89 -17.15 38.56
CA ALA A 103 -35.26 -17.39 39.85
C ALA A 103 -36.27 -18.05 40.80
N ARG A 104 -35.84 -19.02 41.60
CA ARG A 104 -36.61 -19.55 42.75
C ARG A 104 -35.67 -20.26 43.75
N PRO A 105 -36.08 -20.51 45.01
CA PRO A 105 -35.81 -19.62 46.14
C PRO A 105 -35.27 -20.42 47.38
N PRO A 106 -35.12 -19.79 48.57
CA PRO A 106 -34.44 -20.37 49.74
C PRO A 106 -35.40 -20.92 50.80
N ALA A 107 -34.86 -21.62 51.83
CA ALA A 107 -35.30 -21.65 53.25
C ALA A 107 -34.53 -22.78 54.01
N PRO A 108 -34.60 -22.91 55.36
CA PRO A 108 -34.16 -21.94 56.39
C PRO A 108 -33.52 -22.58 57.66
N GLY A 109 -32.84 -21.74 58.48
CA GLY A 109 -32.74 -21.82 59.96
C GLY A 109 -31.88 -22.94 60.58
N GLU A 110 -31.13 -22.79 61.69
CA GLU A 110 -31.07 -21.79 62.76
C GLU A 110 -29.69 -21.84 63.47
N ALA A 111 -29.30 -20.69 64.04
CA ALA A 111 -28.51 -20.41 65.25
C ALA A 111 -27.36 -21.32 65.73
N HIS A 112 -26.14 -20.77 65.83
CA HIS A 112 -25.49 -20.35 67.10
C HIS A 112 -24.02 -19.91 66.86
N GLY A 113 -23.52 -19.03 67.74
CA GLY A 113 -22.31 -18.22 67.56
C GLY A 113 -20.99 -18.84 68.04
N GLY A 114 -19.92 -18.04 67.95
CA GLY A 114 -18.61 -18.31 68.56
C GLY A 114 -17.42 -18.10 67.61
N GLU A 115 -16.55 -17.13 67.91
CA GLU A 115 -15.28 -16.78 67.24
C GLU A 115 -14.18 -17.90 67.35
N PRO A 116 -12.89 -17.65 67.05
CA PRO A 116 -12.24 -17.47 65.73
C PRO A 116 -11.08 -18.48 65.55
N ARG A 117 -10.72 -18.90 64.32
CA ARG A 117 -9.45 -19.62 64.10
C ARG A 117 -8.73 -19.25 62.80
N VAL A 118 -7.58 -18.60 63.03
CA VAL A 118 -6.38 -18.40 62.21
C VAL A 118 -6.15 -19.49 61.16
N CYS A 119 -5.90 -19.09 59.91
CA CYS A 119 -5.04 -19.81 58.96
C CYS A 119 -4.25 -18.79 58.12
N SER A 120 -2.94 -18.97 58.17
CA SER A 120 -1.84 -18.15 57.68
C SER A 120 -1.67 -18.19 56.15
N ALA A 121 -1.36 -17.03 55.56
CA ALA A 121 -1.02 -16.85 54.15
C ALA A 121 0.43 -17.29 53.83
N PRO A 122 0.73 -17.77 52.60
CA PRO A 122 2.09 -17.82 52.07
C PRO A 122 2.49 -16.45 51.45
N PRO A 123 3.80 -16.14 51.35
CA PRO A 123 4.28 -14.80 51.02
C PRO A 123 4.13 -14.46 49.53
N GLU A 124 3.61 -13.26 49.24
CA GLU A 124 3.58 -12.66 47.92
C GLU A 124 4.99 -12.39 47.41
N THR A 125 5.30 -12.88 46.20
CA THR A 125 6.42 -12.40 45.40
C THR A 125 6.17 -10.95 44.98
N PRO A 126 7.14 -10.03 45.09
CA PRO A 126 6.94 -8.65 44.69
C PRO A 126 6.68 -8.60 43.19
N GLN A 127 5.45 -8.25 42.80
CA GLN A 127 5.13 -7.90 41.44
C GLN A 127 5.89 -6.61 41.11
N VAL A 128 6.82 -6.73 40.16
CA VAL A 128 7.38 -5.57 39.46
C VAL A 128 6.24 -4.97 38.67
N GLU A 129 5.67 -3.88 39.16
CA GLU A 129 4.76 -3.07 38.37
C GLU A 129 5.46 -2.65 37.07
N PRO A 130 4.81 -2.78 35.90
CA PRO A 130 5.36 -2.24 34.67
C PRO A 130 5.45 -0.73 34.84
N ASN A 131 6.66 -0.18 34.72
CA ASN A 131 6.89 1.26 34.70
C ASN A 131 5.89 1.94 33.75
N PRO A 132 5.30 3.10 34.13
CA PRO A 132 4.40 3.83 33.25
C PRO A 132 5.12 4.15 31.93
N PRO A 133 4.44 4.06 30.77
CA PRO A 133 5.04 4.34 29.49
C PRO A 133 5.58 5.77 29.50
N ARG A 134 6.91 5.91 29.38
CA ARG A 134 7.54 7.22 29.23
C ARG A 134 6.90 7.90 28.02
N CYS A 135 6.36 9.10 28.19
CA CYS A 135 5.83 9.91 27.10
C CYS A 135 7.01 10.35 26.22
N LEU A 136 7.40 9.49 25.27
CA LEU A 136 8.41 9.81 24.27
C LEU A 136 7.84 10.85 23.30
N THR A 137 8.67 11.81 22.91
CA THR A 137 8.37 12.74 21.83
C THR A 137 8.27 12.00 20.50
N LEU A 138 7.60 12.60 19.49
CA LEU A 138 7.52 12.00 18.15
C LEU A 138 8.91 11.71 17.57
N GLN A 139 9.85 12.66 17.74
CA GLN A 139 11.24 12.52 17.35
C GLN A 139 11.89 11.26 17.95
N GLU A 140 11.79 11.07 19.26
CA GLU A 140 12.35 9.90 19.95
C GLU A 140 11.67 8.60 19.50
N LYS A 141 10.35 8.63 19.25
CA LYS A 141 9.62 7.48 18.71
C LYS A 141 10.12 7.10 17.32
N LEU A 142 10.31 8.06 16.41
CA LEU A 142 10.83 7.82 15.05
C LEU A 142 12.26 7.28 15.09
N LEU A 143 13.13 7.87 15.90
CA LEU A 143 14.51 7.39 16.08
C LEU A 143 14.57 5.99 16.70
N SER A 144 13.70 5.70 17.67
CA SER A 144 13.60 4.38 18.28
C SER A 144 13.05 3.33 17.31
N HIS A 145 12.07 3.70 16.47
CA HIS A 145 11.54 2.84 15.42
C HIS A 145 12.64 2.51 14.41
N TYR A 146 13.37 3.52 13.92
CA TYR A 146 14.49 3.33 13.01
C TYR A 146 15.60 2.46 13.62
N SER A 147 15.97 2.72 14.87
CA SER A 147 17.03 1.98 15.57
C SER A 147 16.65 0.52 15.87
N SER A 148 15.41 0.27 16.30
CA SER A 148 14.91 -1.09 16.57
C SER A 148 14.85 -1.94 15.30
N ARG A 149 14.54 -1.32 14.16
CA ARG A 149 14.56 -1.98 12.86
C ARG A 149 15.99 -2.19 12.37
N LEU A 150 16.88 -1.19 12.43
CA LEU A 150 18.32 -1.36 12.14
C LEU A 150 19.01 -2.40 13.03
N ALA A 151 18.46 -2.68 14.21
CA ALA A 151 18.93 -3.71 15.13
C ALA A 151 18.54 -5.14 14.71
N LYS A 152 17.66 -5.33 13.71
CA LYS A 152 17.52 -6.64 13.04
C LYS A 152 18.88 -7.06 12.47
N PRO A 153 19.31 -8.33 12.61
CA PRO A 153 20.72 -8.66 12.55
C PRO A 153 21.37 -8.25 11.23
N LYS A 154 22.32 -7.32 11.29
CA LYS A 154 23.22 -6.97 10.17
C LYS A 154 23.88 -8.19 9.51
N VAL A 155 23.98 -9.30 10.26
CA VAL A 155 24.45 -10.61 9.81
C VAL A 155 23.48 -11.23 8.79
N GLU A 156 22.18 -11.21 9.05
CA GLU A 156 21.15 -11.70 8.11
C GLU A 156 21.19 -10.90 6.81
N ALA A 157 21.24 -9.56 6.89
CA ALA A 157 21.36 -8.71 5.69
C ALA A 157 22.65 -8.95 4.89
N ALA A 158 23.77 -9.26 5.54
CA ALA A 158 25.01 -9.64 4.84
C ALA A 158 24.88 -11.01 4.17
N PHE A 159 24.28 -11.98 4.86
CA PHE A 159 24.02 -13.32 4.35
C PHE A 159 23.06 -13.30 3.16
N THR A 160 21.90 -12.63 3.27
CA THR A 160 20.92 -12.47 2.19
C THR A 160 21.56 -11.88 0.93
N ARG A 161 22.43 -10.87 1.10
CA ARG A 161 23.18 -10.29 -0.04
C ARG A 161 24.14 -11.30 -0.67
N GLN A 162 24.83 -12.11 0.12
CA GLN A 162 25.73 -13.14 -0.40
C GLN A 162 24.96 -14.26 -1.10
N LEU A 163 23.84 -14.70 -0.53
CA LEU A 163 22.96 -15.70 -1.13
C LEU A 163 22.42 -15.20 -2.49
N ALA A 164 21.88 -13.98 -2.52
CA ALA A 164 21.40 -13.36 -3.76
C ALA A 164 22.49 -13.24 -4.83
N ARG A 165 23.72 -12.85 -4.46
CA ARG A 165 24.88 -12.81 -5.40
C ARG A 165 25.24 -14.18 -5.95
N SER A 166 25.16 -15.21 -5.10
CA SER A 166 25.45 -16.59 -5.49
C SER A 166 24.42 -17.10 -6.49
N ILE A 167 23.13 -16.87 -6.23
CA ILE A 167 22.03 -17.22 -7.15
C ILE A 167 22.17 -16.43 -8.46
N CYS A 168 22.45 -15.13 -8.40
CA CYS A 168 22.70 -14.27 -9.56
C CYS A 168 23.82 -14.81 -10.45
N THR A 169 24.93 -15.26 -9.85
CA THR A 169 26.06 -15.84 -10.60
C THR A 169 25.68 -17.16 -11.28
N GLN A 170 24.93 -18.03 -10.59
CA GLN A 170 24.45 -19.29 -11.18
C GLN A 170 23.48 -19.04 -12.35
N LEU A 171 22.56 -18.09 -12.19
CA LEU A 171 21.63 -17.69 -13.24
C LEU A 171 22.38 -17.11 -14.45
N GLN A 172 23.37 -16.24 -14.23
CA GLN A 172 24.20 -15.69 -15.31
C GLN A 172 24.92 -16.79 -16.09
N ASN A 173 25.51 -17.77 -15.39
CA ASN A 173 26.21 -18.88 -16.02
C ASN A 173 25.25 -19.76 -16.83
N PHE A 174 24.04 -19.99 -16.32
CA PHE A 174 23.00 -20.71 -17.03
C PHE A 174 22.58 -19.99 -18.31
N LEU A 175 22.31 -18.68 -18.23
CA LEU A 175 21.92 -17.86 -19.38
C LEU A 175 22.99 -17.86 -20.47
N ARG A 176 24.27 -17.71 -20.09
CA ARG A 176 25.39 -17.80 -21.03
C ARG A 176 25.51 -19.15 -21.71
N THR A 177 25.19 -20.24 -21.00
CA THR A 177 25.30 -21.60 -21.53
C THR A 177 24.11 -21.96 -22.44
N LYS A 178 22.90 -21.55 -22.07
CA LYS A 178 21.66 -21.90 -22.78
C LYS A 178 21.29 -20.95 -23.90
N CYS A 179 21.68 -19.68 -23.79
CA CYS A 179 21.37 -18.65 -24.77
C CYS A 179 22.63 -17.87 -25.18
N PRO A 180 23.68 -18.55 -25.71
CA PRO A 180 24.90 -17.87 -26.13
C PRO A 180 24.67 -16.86 -27.27
N GLU A 181 23.62 -17.09 -28.07
CA GLU A 181 23.23 -16.22 -29.18
C GLU A 181 22.63 -14.89 -28.72
N LEU A 182 22.11 -14.81 -27.48
CA LEU A 182 21.46 -13.60 -26.98
C LEU A 182 22.49 -12.77 -26.20
N PRO A 183 22.74 -11.50 -26.58
CA PRO A 183 23.73 -10.66 -25.93
C PRO A 183 23.20 -10.08 -24.62
N PHE A 184 23.01 -10.94 -23.61
CA PHE A 184 22.73 -10.49 -22.26
C PHE A 184 24.00 -9.90 -21.62
N GLY A 185 23.84 -8.77 -20.95
CA GLY A 185 24.90 -8.19 -20.12
C GLY A 185 25.11 -8.99 -18.83
N SER A 186 25.93 -8.46 -17.93
CA SER A 186 26.11 -9.03 -16.60
C SER A 186 24.90 -8.70 -15.72
N LEU A 187 24.23 -9.74 -15.22
CA LEU A 187 23.18 -9.61 -14.21
C LEU A 187 23.74 -8.87 -13.00
N PHE A 188 22.97 -7.92 -12.47
CA PHE A 188 23.32 -7.22 -11.24
C PHE A 188 22.13 -7.12 -10.31
N LEU A 189 22.42 -6.97 -9.02
CA LEU A 189 21.40 -6.88 -7.98
C LEU A 189 21.00 -5.42 -7.76
N ARG A 190 19.72 -5.18 -7.52
CA ARG A 190 19.16 -3.88 -7.15
C ARG A 190 18.06 -4.06 -6.10
N GLY A 191 17.80 -3.02 -5.32
CA GLY A 191 16.62 -2.99 -4.45
C GLY A 191 16.87 -2.28 -3.12
N PRO A 192 15.80 -2.01 -2.36
CA PRO A 192 15.86 -1.15 -1.17
C PRO A 192 16.90 -1.58 -0.12
N LEU A 193 17.09 -2.89 0.06
CA LEU A 193 18.08 -3.46 0.99
C LEU A 193 19.53 -3.14 0.58
N LEU A 194 19.81 -3.11 -0.72
CA LEU A 194 21.16 -2.86 -1.26
C LEU A 194 21.47 -1.38 -1.30
N ASP A 195 20.46 -0.58 -1.60
CA ASP A 195 20.60 0.85 -1.85
C ASP A 195 20.50 1.71 -0.59
N GLY A 196 20.22 1.10 0.57
CA GLY A 196 20.14 1.78 1.86
C GLY A 196 18.84 2.55 2.08
N LEU A 197 17.81 2.28 1.26
CA LEU A 197 16.51 2.95 1.29
C LEU A 197 15.38 2.11 1.89
N GLY A 198 15.63 0.86 2.26
CA GLY A 198 14.63 -0.03 2.82
C GLY A 198 14.93 -0.51 4.24
N ALA A 199 13.89 -0.92 4.96
CA ALA A 199 14.01 -1.76 6.15
C ALA A 199 14.97 -2.93 5.94
N PRO A 200 15.67 -3.38 6.99
CA PRO A 200 16.41 -4.64 6.98
C PRO A 200 15.52 -5.89 6.91
N ALA A 201 14.19 -5.74 7.01
CA ALA A 201 13.20 -6.82 6.82
C ALA A 201 12.76 -6.98 5.36
N VAL A 202 13.52 -6.42 4.41
CA VAL A 202 13.16 -6.49 2.99
C VAL A 202 13.61 -7.84 2.45
N ASP A 203 12.66 -8.78 2.44
CA ASP A 203 12.77 -10.08 1.78
C ASP A 203 12.61 -9.95 0.26
N HIS A 204 12.89 -8.78 -0.33
CA HIS A 204 12.71 -8.56 -1.77
C HIS A 204 13.93 -7.95 -2.44
N ILE A 205 14.47 -8.66 -3.44
CA ILE A 205 15.63 -8.23 -4.22
C ILE A 205 15.28 -8.28 -5.71
N HIS A 206 15.72 -7.28 -6.46
CA HIS A 206 15.55 -7.25 -7.90
C HIS A 206 16.83 -7.71 -8.61
N PHE A 207 16.68 -8.63 -9.55
CA PHE A 207 17.73 -9.02 -10.48
C PHE A 207 17.54 -8.24 -11.76
N MET A 208 18.51 -7.41 -12.11
CA MET A 208 18.47 -6.61 -13.33
C MET A 208 19.24 -7.38 -14.41
N LEU A 209 18.57 -7.73 -15.50
CA LEU A 209 19.13 -8.46 -16.64
C LEU A 209 19.29 -7.53 -17.84
N PRO A 210 20.51 -7.01 -18.12
CA PRO A 210 20.70 -6.10 -19.23
C PRO A 210 20.51 -6.81 -20.57
N VAL A 211 19.66 -6.24 -21.41
CA VAL A 211 19.39 -6.60 -22.80
C VAL A 211 20.20 -5.63 -23.66
N VAL A 212 21.33 -6.09 -24.20
CA VAL A 212 22.22 -5.22 -24.97
C VAL A 212 21.71 -5.10 -26.40
N LEU A 213 21.15 -3.95 -26.73
CA LEU A 213 20.64 -3.62 -28.05
C LEU A 213 21.73 -2.97 -28.92
N GLU A 214 21.72 -3.27 -30.21
CA GLU A 214 22.62 -2.64 -31.18
C GLU A 214 22.11 -1.23 -31.53
N ALA A 215 22.83 -0.19 -31.12
CA ALA A 215 22.37 1.21 -31.25
C ALA A 215 21.99 1.67 -32.67
N ALA A 216 22.51 1.00 -33.72
CA ALA A 216 22.15 1.31 -35.11
C ALA A 216 20.84 0.65 -35.58
N LEU A 217 20.36 -0.39 -34.88
CA LEU A 217 19.24 -1.23 -35.30
C LEU A 217 17.94 -0.92 -34.54
N TRP A 218 18.03 -0.17 -33.46
CA TRP A 218 16.93 0.09 -32.53
C TRP A 218 16.83 1.58 -32.22
N SER A 219 15.60 2.08 -32.07
CA SER A 219 15.30 3.46 -31.68
C SER A 219 14.22 3.50 -30.61
N LEU A 220 14.27 4.49 -29.71
CA LEU A 220 13.21 4.71 -28.73
C LEU A 220 12.09 5.57 -29.30
N ILE A 221 10.85 5.23 -28.97
CA ILE A 221 9.66 6.06 -29.22
C ILE A 221 8.95 6.28 -27.88
N PRO A 222 8.74 7.55 -27.47
CA PRO A 222 8.00 7.86 -26.26
C PRO A 222 6.56 7.37 -26.33
N GLY A 223 6.04 6.83 -25.24
CA GLY A 223 4.68 6.30 -25.15
C GLY A 223 3.61 7.38 -25.35
N GLU A 224 3.90 8.65 -25.05
CA GLU A 224 3.00 9.77 -25.34
C GLU A 224 2.69 9.94 -26.84
N ASP A 225 3.64 9.59 -27.71
CA ASP A 225 3.54 9.72 -29.16
C ASP A 225 2.85 8.49 -29.80
N THR A 226 2.49 7.51 -28.98
CA THR A 226 1.82 6.28 -29.41
C THR A 226 0.31 6.35 -29.16
N VAL A 227 -0.42 5.32 -29.59
CA VAL A 227 -1.86 5.18 -29.33
C VAL A 227 -2.17 5.13 -27.82
N VAL A 228 -1.22 4.68 -27.00
CA VAL A 228 -1.37 4.56 -25.55
C VAL A 228 -1.35 5.92 -24.85
N ARG A 229 -0.68 6.92 -25.44
CA ARG A 229 -0.58 8.29 -24.91
C ARG A 229 -0.15 8.37 -23.43
N ASN A 230 0.73 7.47 -23.00
CA ASN A 230 1.24 7.44 -21.63
C ASN A 230 2.76 7.70 -21.60
N PRO A 231 3.23 8.77 -20.93
CA PRO A 231 4.64 9.15 -20.87
C PRO A 231 5.52 8.26 -19.98
N GLN A 232 4.94 7.34 -19.21
CA GLN A 232 5.71 6.35 -18.41
C GLN A 232 6.31 5.24 -19.28
N TYR A 233 5.71 5.00 -20.44
CA TYR A 233 6.02 3.86 -21.28
C TYR A 233 6.80 4.28 -22.51
N TRP A 234 7.53 3.32 -23.08
CA TRP A 234 8.34 3.49 -24.27
C TRP A 234 8.17 2.28 -25.18
N MET A 235 8.26 2.53 -26.49
CA MET A 235 8.39 1.50 -27.50
C MET A 235 9.84 1.44 -28.01
N VAL A 236 10.36 0.24 -28.15
CA VAL A 236 11.68 -0.01 -28.75
C VAL A 236 11.43 -0.48 -30.19
N LYS A 237 11.65 0.41 -31.16
CA LYS A 237 11.38 0.16 -32.58
C LYS A 237 12.62 -0.35 -33.30
N ARG A 238 12.43 -1.34 -34.16
CA ARG A 238 13.43 -1.83 -35.10
C ARG A 238 13.54 -0.89 -36.31
N THR A 239 14.72 -0.33 -36.55
CA THR A 239 15.01 0.59 -37.67
C THR A 239 15.67 -0.13 -38.85
N ASP A 240 15.74 0.53 -40.02
CA ASP A 240 16.54 0.09 -41.16
C ASP A 240 16.32 -1.36 -41.62
N LEU A 241 15.08 -1.86 -41.53
CA LEU A 241 14.70 -3.21 -41.98
C LEU A 241 14.95 -3.45 -43.47
N GLU A 242 15.03 -2.38 -44.26
CA GLU A 242 15.35 -2.44 -45.70
C GLU A 242 16.80 -2.84 -45.95
N TYR A 243 17.72 -2.41 -45.09
CA TYR A 243 19.16 -2.69 -45.20
C TYR A 243 19.59 -3.87 -44.33
N PHE A 244 19.00 -3.99 -43.15
CA PHE A 244 19.27 -5.05 -42.17
C PHE A 244 17.99 -5.84 -41.92
N PRO A 245 17.73 -6.92 -42.70
CA PRO A 245 16.51 -7.70 -42.58
C PRO A 245 16.42 -8.44 -41.23
N ARG A 246 15.24 -8.96 -40.92
CA ARG A 246 15.01 -9.77 -39.73
C ARG A 246 15.95 -10.98 -39.69
N GLY A 247 16.54 -11.22 -38.53
CA GLY A 247 17.58 -12.23 -38.29
C GLY A 247 18.99 -11.64 -38.20
N CYS A 248 19.18 -10.36 -38.55
CA CYS A 248 20.46 -9.67 -38.36
C CYS A 248 20.71 -9.36 -36.88
N SER A 249 19.65 -9.09 -36.10
CA SER A 249 19.76 -8.96 -34.64
C SER A 249 19.25 -10.23 -33.96
N PRO A 250 19.94 -10.77 -32.93
CA PRO A 250 19.43 -11.88 -32.14
C PRO A 250 18.07 -11.61 -31.49
N TRP A 251 17.77 -10.33 -31.24
CA TRP A 251 16.53 -9.86 -30.63
C TRP A 251 15.34 -9.85 -31.60
N ASP A 252 15.57 -10.02 -32.90
CA ASP A 252 14.51 -10.04 -33.91
C ASP A 252 13.46 -11.15 -33.66
N ARG A 253 13.82 -12.19 -32.90
CA ARG A 253 12.92 -13.28 -32.48
C ARG A 253 11.85 -12.87 -31.47
N PHE A 254 12.05 -11.76 -30.76
CA PHE A 254 11.10 -11.22 -29.77
C PHE A 254 10.31 -10.03 -30.31
N MET A 255 10.39 -9.78 -31.63
CA MET A 255 9.64 -8.70 -32.24
C MET A 255 8.18 -9.08 -32.45
N VAL A 256 7.30 -8.15 -32.10
CA VAL A 256 5.88 -8.17 -32.47
C VAL A 256 5.64 -6.96 -33.38
N GLY A 257 5.33 -7.23 -34.65
CA GLY A 257 5.31 -6.17 -35.67
C GLY A 257 6.71 -5.64 -35.98
N GLN A 258 6.98 -4.37 -35.64
CA GLN A 258 8.29 -3.71 -35.81
C GLN A 258 8.92 -3.31 -34.47
N TYR A 259 8.42 -3.84 -33.36
CA TYR A 259 8.80 -3.42 -32.02
C TYR A 259 9.30 -4.62 -31.22
N LEU A 260 10.30 -4.38 -30.37
CA LEU A 260 10.76 -5.35 -29.40
C LEU A 260 9.73 -5.46 -28.26
N SER A 261 9.06 -6.60 -28.17
CA SER A 261 8.03 -6.83 -27.15
C SER A 261 8.67 -7.21 -25.83
N SER A 262 8.38 -6.43 -24.78
CA SER A 262 8.72 -6.76 -23.39
C SER A 262 8.03 -8.05 -22.95
N ASN A 263 6.74 -8.24 -23.28
CA ASN A 263 6.01 -9.47 -22.96
C ASN A 263 6.61 -10.72 -23.65
N ALA A 264 6.93 -10.68 -24.94
CA ALA A 264 7.50 -11.84 -25.63
C ALA A 264 8.84 -12.29 -25.01
N LEU A 265 9.64 -11.32 -24.54
CA LEU A 265 10.86 -11.58 -23.79
C LEU A 265 10.56 -12.17 -22.41
N ASN A 266 9.65 -11.56 -21.65
CA ASN A 266 9.24 -12.02 -20.32
C ASN A 266 8.66 -13.44 -20.36
N GLU A 267 7.76 -13.74 -21.30
CA GLU A 267 7.21 -15.11 -21.46
C GLU A 267 8.31 -16.14 -21.75
N THR A 268 9.27 -15.80 -22.60
CA THR A 268 10.36 -16.71 -22.95
C THR A 268 11.26 -16.96 -21.74
N LEU A 269 11.59 -15.90 -21.00
CA LEU A 269 12.35 -16.01 -19.75
C LEU A 269 11.57 -16.78 -18.70
N HIS A 270 10.27 -16.55 -18.53
CA HIS A 270 9.42 -17.30 -17.60
C HIS A 270 9.43 -18.79 -17.91
N LYS A 271 9.20 -19.17 -19.18
CA LYS A 271 9.28 -20.56 -19.64
C LYS A 271 10.66 -21.17 -19.38
N MET A 272 11.73 -20.39 -19.56
CA MET A 272 13.09 -20.83 -19.29
C MET A 272 13.34 -21.05 -17.78
N LEU A 273 12.94 -20.09 -16.95
CA LEU A 273 13.06 -20.18 -15.50
C LEU A 273 12.29 -21.40 -14.98
N VAL A 274 11.04 -21.60 -15.38
CA VAL A 274 10.21 -22.71 -14.87
C VAL A 274 10.64 -24.07 -15.41
N ALA A 275 10.92 -24.20 -16.71
CA ALA A 275 11.10 -25.51 -17.35
C ALA A 275 12.55 -25.94 -17.57
N SER A 276 13.49 -25.00 -17.69
CA SER A 276 14.85 -25.32 -18.17
C SER A 276 15.93 -25.28 -17.08
N ILE A 277 15.68 -24.57 -15.97
CA ILE A 277 16.64 -24.43 -14.87
C ILE A 277 16.39 -25.54 -13.84
N ASN A 278 17.45 -26.24 -13.45
CA ASN A 278 17.42 -27.20 -12.36
C ASN A 278 17.58 -26.47 -11.01
N TRP A 279 16.51 -25.82 -10.55
CA TRP A 279 16.50 -25.12 -9.25
C TRP A 279 16.84 -26.02 -8.06
N PRO A 280 16.39 -27.29 -7.99
CA PRO A 280 16.79 -28.18 -6.90
C PRO A 280 18.31 -28.37 -6.79
N ALA A 281 19.02 -28.45 -7.92
CA ALA A 281 20.48 -28.57 -7.92
C ALA A 281 21.17 -27.28 -7.43
N ILE A 282 20.71 -26.11 -7.89
CA ILE A 282 21.22 -24.81 -7.43
C ILE A 282 20.93 -24.62 -5.94
N GLY A 283 19.72 -24.97 -5.52
CA GLY A 283 19.30 -24.92 -4.12
C GLY A 283 20.16 -25.82 -3.23
N SER A 284 20.37 -27.07 -3.62
CA SER A 284 21.23 -28.02 -2.89
C SER A 284 22.67 -27.53 -2.76
N LEU A 285 23.22 -26.88 -3.79
CA LEU A 285 24.55 -26.28 -3.76
C LEU A 285 24.66 -25.12 -2.75
N LEU A 286 23.58 -24.36 -2.60
CA LEU A 286 23.52 -23.18 -1.74
C LEU A 286 22.89 -23.44 -0.36
N GLY A 287 22.51 -24.69 -0.07
CA GLY A 287 21.78 -25.04 1.15
C GLY A 287 20.41 -24.36 1.27
N SER A 288 19.78 -23.98 0.15
CA SER A 288 18.51 -23.24 0.11
C SER A 288 17.49 -23.99 -0.76
N ILE A 289 16.21 -23.80 -0.49
CA ILE A 289 15.14 -24.26 -1.38
C ILE A 289 14.78 -23.09 -2.29
N ILE A 290 15.02 -23.25 -3.59
CA ILE A 290 14.73 -22.22 -4.59
C ILE A 290 13.66 -22.77 -5.53
N TYR A 291 12.58 -22.02 -5.73
CA TYR A 291 11.57 -22.38 -6.72
C TYR A 291 10.99 -21.13 -7.41
N PRO A 292 10.72 -21.22 -8.71
CA PRO A 292 10.05 -20.16 -9.46
C PRO A 292 8.55 -20.14 -9.14
N VAL A 293 7.96 -18.95 -9.05
CA VAL A 293 6.52 -18.80 -8.81
C VAL A 293 5.77 -18.99 -10.12
N VAL A 294 5.19 -20.17 -10.31
CA VAL A 294 4.59 -20.59 -11.59
C VAL A 294 3.34 -19.78 -12.00
N ALA A 295 2.61 -19.26 -11.02
CA ALA A 295 1.35 -18.54 -11.25
C ALA A 295 1.52 -17.00 -11.32
N SER A 296 2.75 -16.49 -11.23
CA SER A 296 3.00 -15.06 -11.28
C SER A 296 3.15 -14.59 -12.74
N GLN A 297 2.61 -13.42 -13.05
CA GLN A 297 2.94 -12.71 -14.30
C GLN A 297 4.35 -12.12 -14.25
N GLU A 298 4.89 -11.91 -13.04
CA GLU A 298 6.24 -11.44 -12.82
C GLU A 298 7.25 -12.61 -12.84
N LEU A 299 8.49 -12.33 -13.23
CA LEU A 299 9.58 -13.31 -13.19
C LEU A 299 10.10 -13.47 -11.75
N ARG A 300 9.29 -14.07 -10.88
CA ARG A 300 9.56 -14.16 -9.44
C ARG A 300 10.09 -15.53 -9.02
N LEU A 301 11.08 -15.52 -8.13
CA LEU A 301 11.68 -16.69 -7.49
C LEU A 301 11.51 -16.54 -5.97
N GLU A 302 11.12 -17.63 -5.31
CA GLU A 302 11.11 -17.72 -3.86
C GLU A 302 12.27 -18.59 -3.40
N VAL A 303 12.97 -18.10 -2.38
CA VAL A 303 14.17 -18.69 -1.81
C VAL A 303 13.92 -18.85 -0.32
N GLN A 304 13.80 -20.08 0.14
CA GLN A 304 13.69 -20.42 1.55
C GLN A 304 15.04 -20.96 2.03
N HIS A 305 15.63 -20.31 3.02
CA HIS A 305 16.82 -20.75 3.73
C HIS A 305 16.52 -20.77 5.23
N ASP A 306 17.20 -21.62 5.99
CA ASP A 306 16.96 -21.82 7.44
C ASP A 306 17.00 -20.53 8.29
N GLN A 307 17.60 -19.47 7.75
CA GLN A 307 17.78 -18.18 8.41
C GLN A 307 16.96 -17.05 7.80
N VAL A 308 16.59 -17.16 6.51
CA VAL A 308 15.99 -16.05 5.75
C VAL A 308 15.07 -16.59 4.67
N GLU A 309 13.92 -15.94 4.50
CA GLU A 309 13.07 -16.09 3.32
C GLU A 309 13.34 -14.91 2.39
N LEU A 310 13.50 -15.17 1.11
CA LEU A 310 13.84 -14.16 0.12
C LEU A 310 13.02 -14.36 -1.14
N SER A 311 12.34 -13.31 -1.56
CA SER A 311 11.69 -13.16 -2.85
C SER A 311 12.60 -12.39 -3.80
N ILE A 312 12.82 -12.92 -4.99
CA ILE A 312 13.65 -12.32 -6.02
C ILE A 312 12.81 -12.10 -7.27
N THR A 313 12.73 -10.88 -7.79
CA THR A 313 12.10 -10.60 -9.08
C THR A 313 13.15 -10.26 -10.13
N LEU A 314 13.09 -10.91 -11.29
CA LEU A 314 13.96 -10.68 -12.43
C LEU A 314 13.33 -9.65 -13.39
N PHE A 315 14.05 -8.58 -13.69
CA PHE A 315 13.65 -7.56 -14.63
C PHE A 315 14.64 -7.48 -15.80
N PRO A 316 14.22 -7.78 -17.04
CA PRO A 316 14.98 -7.40 -18.22
C PRO A 316 15.05 -5.89 -18.35
N VAL A 317 16.24 -5.38 -18.67
CA VAL A 317 16.54 -3.94 -18.71
C VAL A 317 17.18 -3.56 -20.02
N VAL A 318 16.65 -2.54 -20.69
CA VAL A 318 17.29 -1.88 -21.84
C VAL A 318 17.80 -0.52 -21.37
N GLU A 319 19.09 -0.26 -21.58
CA GLU A 319 19.68 1.06 -21.37
C GLU A 319 20.06 1.66 -22.73
N MET A 320 19.41 2.76 -23.12
CA MET A 320 19.64 3.43 -24.40
C MET A 320 19.29 4.92 -24.27
N GLU A 321 20.06 5.81 -24.91
CA GLU A 321 19.81 7.28 -24.90
C GLU A 321 19.64 7.86 -23.47
N ASP A 322 20.47 7.41 -22.52
CA ASP A 322 20.41 7.76 -21.08
C ASP A 322 19.09 7.38 -20.37
N LYS A 323 18.24 6.58 -21.03
CA LYS A 323 17.00 6.01 -20.47
C LYS A 323 17.22 4.58 -20.02
N VAL A 324 16.60 4.23 -18.89
CA VAL A 324 16.57 2.87 -18.35
C VAL A 324 15.16 2.35 -18.44
N LEU A 325 14.95 1.35 -19.29
CA LEU A 325 13.65 0.77 -19.60
C LEU A 325 13.55 -0.64 -19.03
N LEU A 326 12.47 -0.92 -18.30
CA LEU A 326 12.20 -2.22 -17.68
C LEU A 326 11.11 -2.96 -18.45
N ALA A 327 11.31 -4.25 -18.65
CA ALA A 327 10.23 -5.15 -19.03
C ALA A 327 9.43 -5.51 -17.77
N SER A 328 8.62 -4.58 -17.29
CA SER A 328 7.67 -4.80 -16.19
C SER A 328 6.57 -5.78 -16.64
N PRO A 329 6.06 -6.64 -15.76
CA PRO A 329 4.90 -7.49 -16.05
C PRO A 329 3.72 -6.66 -16.59
N PRO A 330 2.93 -7.22 -17.52
CA PRO A 330 1.92 -6.50 -18.26
C PRO A 330 0.72 -6.11 -17.38
N GLU A 331 0.28 -4.85 -17.46
CA GLU A 331 -1.06 -4.44 -17.04
C GLU A 331 -1.86 -3.97 -18.25
N GLY A 332 -2.94 -4.66 -18.60
CA GLY A 332 -3.87 -4.20 -19.64
C GLY A 332 -3.27 -3.98 -21.03
N LEU A 333 -3.60 -2.87 -21.70
CA LEU A 333 -3.27 -2.61 -23.11
C LEU A 333 -1.78 -2.31 -23.40
N VAL A 334 -0.91 -2.32 -22.38
CA VAL A 334 0.50 -1.92 -22.48
C VAL A 334 1.48 -3.09 -22.44
N GLU A 335 1.01 -4.32 -22.70
CA GLU A 335 1.82 -5.54 -22.50
C GLU A 335 3.15 -5.57 -23.26
N ASN A 336 3.21 -4.94 -24.44
CA ASN A 336 4.41 -4.92 -25.27
C ASN A 336 5.33 -3.72 -25.00
N LEU A 337 4.92 -2.80 -24.13
CA LEU A 337 5.65 -1.57 -23.83
C LEU A 337 6.69 -1.79 -22.74
N TRP A 338 7.67 -0.90 -22.72
CA TRP A 338 8.71 -0.88 -21.72
C TRP A 338 8.46 0.28 -20.75
N LEU A 339 8.64 0.04 -19.46
CA LEU A 339 8.42 1.03 -18.40
C LEU A 339 9.73 1.80 -18.14
N GLU A 340 9.70 3.13 -18.13
CA GLU A 340 10.86 3.94 -17.72
C GLU A 340 11.09 3.84 -16.22
N SER A 341 12.31 3.48 -15.81
CA SER A 341 12.67 3.38 -14.39
C SER A 341 13.51 4.58 -13.94
N PHE A 342 12.99 5.30 -12.95
CA PHE A 342 13.69 6.40 -12.30
C PHE A 342 14.44 5.99 -11.04
N TYR A 343 14.32 4.74 -10.60
CA TYR A 343 14.85 4.28 -9.31
C TYR A 343 16.34 4.61 -9.09
N ARG A 344 17.18 4.42 -10.11
CA ARG A 344 18.62 4.76 -10.01
C ARG A 344 18.83 6.27 -9.79
N ALA A 345 18.05 7.09 -10.50
CA ALA A 345 18.12 8.54 -10.38
C ALA A 345 17.57 9.02 -9.03
N GLU A 346 16.45 8.45 -8.58
CA GLU A 346 15.85 8.71 -7.26
C GLU A 346 16.87 8.46 -6.14
N VAL A 347 17.42 7.24 -6.07
CA VAL A 347 18.40 6.85 -5.03
C VAL A 347 19.63 7.75 -5.09
N SER A 348 20.19 7.97 -6.28
CA SER A 348 21.40 8.77 -6.45
C SER A 348 21.17 10.21 -6.01
N LYS A 349 20.00 10.79 -6.33
CA LYS A 349 19.69 12.17 -5.98
C LYS A 349 19.49 12.35 -4.48
N VAL A 350 18.80 11.41 -3.82
CA VAL A 350 18.64 11.45 -2.36
C VAL A 350 20.01 11.33 -1.68
N LYS A 351 20.90 10.43 -2.14
CA LYS A 351 22.26 10.30 -1.59
C LYS A 351 23.11 11.55 -1.80
N GLU A 352 23.00 12.17 -2.97
CA GLU A 352 23.69 13.43 -3.28
C GLU A 352 23.25 14.54 -2.33
N LEU A 353 21.94 14.68 -2.10
CA LEU A 353 21.39 15.69 -1.19
C LEU A 353 21.85 15.46 0.25
N ASP A 354 21.70 14.25 0.78
CA ASP A 354 22.15 13.95 2.15
C ASP A 354 23.68 14.06 2.31
N ALA A 355 24.46 13.76 1.28
CA ALA A 355 25.91 13.97 1.33
C ALA A 355 26.30 15.46 1.34
N SER A 356 25.45 16.33 0.78
CA SER A 356 25.73 17.77 0.68
C SER A 356 25.52 18.52 1.99
N ASP A 357 24.55 18.12 2.80
CA ASP A 357 24.13 18.81 4.03
C ASP A 357 24.10 17.89 5.27
N THR A 358 24.57 16.64 5.14
CA THR A 358 24.45 15.61 6.18
C THR A 358 23.01 15.38 6.64
N GLY A 359 22.06 15.52 5.71
CA GLY A 359 20.64 15.42 5.97
C GLY A 359 20.13 14.00 6.25
N VAL A 360 18.91 13.94 6.79
CA VAL A 360 18.23 12.69 7.17
C VAL A 360 17.15 12.23 6.18
N ARG A 361 17.26 12.57 4.88
CA ARG A 361 16.22 12.22 3.88
C ARG A 361 16.11 10.71 3.70
N GLN A 362 17.23 10.00 3.60
CA GLN A 362 17.25 8.53 3.56
C GLN A 362 16.57 7.92 4.78
N GLN A 363 16.87 8.44 5.97
CA GLN A 363 16.29 7.94 7.21
C GLN A 363 14.77 8.17 7.24
N CYS A 364 14.30 9.36 6.85
CA CYS A 364 12.88 9.67 6.72
C CYS A 364 12.19 8.71 5.73
N LEU A 365 12.79 8.50 4.54
CA LEU A 365 12.29 7.56 3.54
C LEU A 365 12.22 6.12 4.04
N CYS A 366 13.25 5.65 4.76
CA CYS A 366 13.22 4.32 5.35
C CYS A 366 12.05 4.17 6.32
N ILE A 367 11.86 5.13 7.23
CA ILE A 367 10.76 5.09 8.20
C ILE A 367 9.40 5.08 7.48
N LEU A 368 9.21 5.96 6.50
CA LEU A 368 7.96 6.04 5.73
C LEU A 368 7.69 4.76 4.93
N ASN A 369 8.70 4.23 4.23
CA ASN A 369 8.58 2.98 3.49
C ASN A 369 8.18 1.81 4.39
N ASP A 370 8.75 1.73 5.59
CA ASP A 370 8.49 0.68 6.56
C ASP A 370 7.06 0.78 7.12
N ILE A 371 6.62 2.00 7.44
CA ILE A 371 5.25 2.28 7.88
C ILE A 371 4.27 1.90 6.78
N CYS A 372 4.43 2.44 5.58
CA CYS A 372 3.51 2.20 4.47
C CYS A 372 3.43 0.71 4.13
N ARG A 373 4.53 -0.02 4.19
CA ARG A 373 4.56 -1.48 3.94
C ARG A 373 3.85 -2.28 5.02
N SER A 374 3.95 -1.87 6.28
CA SER A 374 3.27 -2.54 7.40
C SER A 374 1.75 -2.34 7.37
N HIS A 375 1.27 -1.31 6.66
CA HIS A 375 -0.14 -0.95 6.58
C HIS A 375 -0.78 -1.46 5.28
N PRO A 376 -1.78 -2.36 5.35
CA PRO A 376 -2.42 -2.93 4.16
C PRO A 376 -3.00 -1.92 3.17
N ALA A 377 -3.53 -0.78 3.63
CA ALA A 377 -4.05 0.23 2.71
C ALA A 377 -2.98 1.19 2.16
N LEU A 378 -1.80 1.31 2.79
CA LEU A 378 -0.72 2.20 2.33
C LEU A 378 0.40 1.49 1.56
N HIS A 379 0.36 0.16 1.45
CA HIS A 379 1.46 -0.61 0.86
C HIS A 379 1.81 -0.18 -0.58
N LYS A 380 0.81 0.26 -1.37
CA LYS A 380 0.99 0.76 -2.74
C LYS A 380 1.73 2.10 -2.82
N LEU A 381 1.77 2.88 -1.73
CA LEU A 381 2.54 4.13 -1.67
C LEU A 381 4.03 3.87 -1.36
N SER A 382 4.39 2.66 -0.93
CA SER A 382 5.80 2.35 -0.64
C SER A 382 6.68 2.39 -1.90
N GLY A 383 7.92 2.87 -1.76
CA GLY A 383 8.91 2.93 -2.83
C GLY A 383 9.00 4.29 -3.55
N SER A 384 8.71 4.30 -4.85
CA SER A 384 8.90 5.48 -5.71
C SER A 384 8.01 6.67 -5.31
N PRO A 385 6.69 6.52 -5.04
CA PRO A 385 5.84 7.66 -4.66
C PRO A 385 6.40 8.45 -3.47
N LEU A 386 6.84 7.78 -2.40
CA LEU A 386 7.44 8.43 -1.23
C LEU A 386 8.78 9.11 -1.55
N SER A 387 9.62 8.46 -2.36
CA SER A 387 10.91 9.03 -2.80
C SER A 387 10.70 10.36 -3.52
N HIS A 388 9.66 10.44 -4.35
CA HIS A 388 9.30 11.63 -5.08
C HIS A 388 8.75 12.76 -4.21
N VAL A 389 7.90 12.45 -3.22
CA VAL A 389 7.42 13.47 -2.26
C VAL A 389 8.59 14.06 -1.47
N VAL A 390 9.52 13.23 -1.01
CA VAL A 390 10.72 13.70 -0.29
C VAL A 390 11.62 14.54 -1.18
N LEU A 391 11.79 14.19 -2.46
CA LEU A 391 12.56 14.99 -3.42
C LEU A 391 11.91 16.36 -3.69
N HIS A 392 10.58 16.41 -3.85
CA HIS A 392 9.84 17.67 -4.00
C HIS A 392 9.96 18.54 -2.73
N LEU A 393 9.78 17.95 -1.55
CA LEU A 393 9.96 18.66 -0.28
C LEU A 393 11.40 19.13 -0.10
N SER A 394 12.39 18.37 -0.55
CA SER A 394 13.80 18.76 -0.50
C SER A 394 14.14 19.95 -1.41
N ALA A 395 13.34 20.19 -2.46
CA ALA A 395 13.51 21.36 -3.31
C ALA A 395 12.94 22.64 -2.67
N THR A 396 12.00 22.53 -1.73
CA THR A 396 11.35 23.66 -1.06
C THR A 396 11.89 23.92 0.35
N SER A 397 12.30 22.87 1.07
CA SER A 397 12.79 22.93 2.45
C SER A 397 14.30 22.71 2.53
N LEU A 398 14.99 23.59 3.27
CA LEU A 398 16.46 23.60 3.37
C LEU A 398 16.99 22.84 4.58
N ASP A 399 16.21 22.73 5.66
CA ASP A 399 16.68 22.13 6.90
C ASP A 399 16.28 20.65 6.98
N TRP A 400 17.26 19.77 6.79
CA TRP A 400 17.11 18.32 6.92
C TRP A 400 18.01 17.76 8.02
N ALA A 401 18.30 18.57 9.06
CA ALA A 401 19.04 18.09 10.22
C ALA A 401 18.25 17.00 10.98
N GLU A 402 18.96 16.13 11.70
CA GLU A 402 18.34 15.05 12.47
C GLU A 402 17.30 15.57 13.47
N GLU A 403 17.56 16.71 14.11
CA GLU A 403 16.64 17.35 15.07
C GLU A 403 15.28 17.71 14.47
N SER A 404 15.23 17.96 13.15
CA SER A 404 14.02 18.33 12.40
C SER A 404 13.28 17.12 11.79
N LEU A 405 13.73 15.90 12.05
CA LEU A 405 13.17 14.68 11.43
C LEU A 405 11.66 14.55 11.66
N ALA A 406 11.18 14.82 12.88
CA ALA A 406 9.76 14.79 13.21
C ALA A 406 8.94 15.80 12.40
N ASP A 407 9.44 17.04 12.29
CA ASP A 407 8.78 18.10 11.51
C ASP A 407 8.76 17.74 10.03
N ARG A 408 9.87 17.22 9.48
CA ARG A 408 9.93 16.77 8.08
C ARG A 408 9.04 15.58 7.82
N PHE A 409 8.99 14.61 8.73
CA PHE A 409 8.09 13.48 8.64
C PHE A 409 6.63 13.96 8.54
N GLN A 410 6.23 14.90 9.39
CA GLN A 410 4.88 15.46 9.35
C GLN A 410 4.61 16.25 8.05
N GLN A 411 5.56 17.06 7.59
CA GLN A 411 5.43 17.78 6.31
C GLN A 411 5.31 16.84 5.12
N VAL A 412 6.03 15.71 5.11
CA VAL A 412 5.88 14.70 4.06
C VAL A 412 4.47 14.11 4.06
N LEU A 413 3.88 13.86 5.24
CA LEU A 413 2.50 13.39 5.33
C LEU A 413 1.50 14.45 4.83
N GLU A 414 1.69 15.72 5.19
CA GLU A 414 0.85 16.83 4.74
C GLU A 414 0.92 17.02 3.21
N GLU A 415 2.11 17.01 2.63
CA GLU A 415 2.30 17.08 1.18
C GLU A 415 1.71 15.86 0.47
N LEU A 416 1.92 14.66 1.01
CA LEU A 416 1.36 13.43 0.45
C LEU A 416 -0.18 13.46 0.44
N VAL A 417 -0.82 13.92 1.52
CA VAL A 417 -2.27 14.15 1.54
C VAL A 417 -2.67 15.18 0.49
N GLY A 418 -1.93 16.28 0.35
CA GLY A 418 -2.18 17.28 -0.69
C GLY A 418 -2.07 16.76 -2.12
N TYR A 419 -1.18 15.80 -2.39
CA TYR A 419 -1.09 15.13 -3.69
C TYR A 419 -2.23 14.14 -3.91
N LEU A 420 -2.64 13.40 -2.88
CA LEU A 420 -3.78 12.48 -2.92
C LEU A 420 -5.10 13.23 -3.14
N GLU A 421 -5.31 14.37 -2.48
CA GLU A 421 -6.49 15.23 -2.67
C GLU A 421 -6.62 15.75 -4.11
N LYS A 422 -5.48 15.99 -4.77
CA LYS A 422 -5.43 16.40 -6.19
C LYS A 422 -5.52 15.22 -7.15
N GLY A 423 -5.32 13.98 -6.66
CA GLY A 423 -5.18 12.77 -7.48
C GLY A 423 -3.94 12.76 -8.37
N VAL A 424 -2.97 13.65 -8.13
CA VAL A 424 -1.80 13.83 -9.02
C VAL A 424 -0.54 13.99 -8.19
N LEU A 425 0.37 13.02 -8.30
CA LEU A 425 1.75 13.11 -7.82
C LEU A 425 2.71 13.11 -9.03
N PRO A 426 3.21 14.27 -9.46
CA PRO A 426 4.11 14.34 -10.60
C PRO A 426 5.47 13.74 -10.25
N SER A 427 6.06 12.99 -11.19
CA SER A 427 7.45 12.57 -11.05
C SER A 427 8.39 13.79 -10.99
N TYR A 428 9.45 13.69 -10.19
CA TYR A 428 10.44 14.74 -9.96
C TYR A 428 11.33 14.90 -11.20
N PHE A 429 11.62 13.78 -11.88
CA PHE A 429 12.46 13.75 -13.08
C PHE A 429 11.66 13.97 -14.37
N ASN A 430 10.35 13.71 -14.36
CA ASN A 430 9.47 13.94 -15.50
C ASN A 430 8.06 14.32 -15.03
N HIS A 431 7.74 15.62 -15.05
CA HIS A 431 6.45 16.13 -14.58
C HIS A 431 5.23 15.67 -15.37
N LYS A 432 5.42 15.08 -16.57
CA LYS A 432 4.31 14.51 -17.35
C LYS A 432 3.76 13.21 -16.72
N ILE A 433 4.57 12.54 -15.90
CA ILE A 433 4.24 11.25 -15.32
C ILE A 433 3.52 11.47 -13.98
N ASN A 434 2.30 10.94 -13.85
CA ASN A 434 1.58 10.86 -12.58
C ASN A 434 1.81 9.49 -11.92
N LEU A 435 2.42 9.48 -10.74
CA LEU A 435 2.71 8.26 -9.99
C LEU A 435 1.48 7.66 -9.28
N LEU A 436 0.36 8.39 -9.20
CA LEU A 436 -0.90 7.89 -8.64
C LEU A 436 -1.83 7.28 -9.71
N ASN A 437 -1.41 7.25 -10.97
CA ASN A 437 -2.29 6.86 -12.09
C ASN A 437 -2.71 5.37 -12.07
N GLU A 438 -1.94 4.51 -11.39
CA GLU A 438 -2.25 3.08 -11.23
C GLU A 438 -3.24 2.82 -10.08
N LEU A 439 -3.52 3.84 -9.25
CA LEU A 439 -4.42 3.73 -8.11
C LEU A 439 -5.86 4.07 -8.52
N SER A 440 -6.82 3.36 -7.94
CA SER A 440 -8.24 3.73 -8.11
C SER A 440 -8.59 4.96 -7.27
N GLU A 441 -9.67 5.66 -7.65
CA GLU A 441 -10.17 6.79 -6.84
C GLU A 441 -10.52 6.38 -5.40
N GLU A 442 -11.10 5.17 -5.23
CA GLU A 442 -11.42 4.62 -3.91
C GLU A 442 -10.16 4.37 -3.07
N GLU A 443 -9.10 3.86 -3.69
CA GLU A 443 -7.81 3.63 -3.02
C GLU A 443 -7.15 4.96 -2.62
N ILE A 444 -7.21 5.98 -3.48
CA ILE A 444 -6.70 7.32 -3.20
C ILE A 444 -7.45 7.94 -2.00
N ASP A 445 -8.78 7.84 -1.98
CA ASP A 445 -9.62 8.36 -0.89
C ASP A 445 -9.34 7.61 0.43
N GLU A 446 -9.22 6.28 0.41
CA GLU A 446 -8.91 5.48 1.59
C GLU A 446 -7.52 5.84 2.17
N MET A 447 -6.51 5.93 1.31
CA MET A 447 -5.15 6.32 1.69
C MET A 447 -5.13 7.74 2.25
N GLY A 448 -5.77 8.68 1.57
CA GLY A 448 -5.85 10.08 1.99
C GLY A 448 -6.51 10.23 3.37
N PHE A 449 -7.60 9.52 3.61
CA PHE A 449 -8.28 9.52 4.91
C PHE A 449 -7.41 8.97 6.04
N MET A 450 -6.68 7.88 5.80
CA MET A 450 -5.79 7.32 6.81
C MET A 450 -4.65 8.28 7.13
N LEU A 451 -4.02 8.86 6.11
CA LEU A 451 -2.91 9.79 6.28
C LEU A 451 -3.37 11.09 6.95
N TYR A 452 -4.56 11.59 6.63
CA TYR A 452 -5.14 12.75 7.30
C TYR A 452 -5.32 12.53 8.81
N ARG A 453 -5.77 11.34 9.22
CA ARG A 453 -5.83 10.96 10.64
C ARG A 453 -4.44 10.88 11.26
N ALA A 454 -3.47 10.37 10.51
CA ALA A 454 -2.09 10.26 10.97
C ALA A 454 -1.37 11.61 11.13
N ILE A 455 -1.78 12.67 10.42
CA ILE A 455 -1.24 14.02 10.67
C ILE A 455 -1.61 14.49 12.09
N SER A 456 -2.84 14.19 12.54
CA SER A 456 -3.29 14.56 13.89
C SER A 456 -2.71 13.64 14.97
N GLU A 457 -2.58 12.34 14.66
CA GLU A 457 -2.06 11.32 15.59
C GLU A 457 -1.01 10.44 14.87
N PRO A 458 0.24 10.91 14.69
CA PRO A 458 1.27 10.17 13.95
C PRO A 458 1.68 8.86 14.63
N GLU A 459 1.38 8.73 15.92
CA GLU A 459 1.60 7.52 16.70
C GLU A 459 0.76 6.34 16.21
N LEU A 460 -0.36 6.59 15.51
CA LEU A 460 -1.18 5.53 14.93
C LEU A 460 -0.40 4.73 13.87
N LEU A 461 0.51 5.39 13.15
CA LEU A 461 1.34 4.78 12.12
C LEU A 461 2.52 3.98 12.68
N LEU A 462 2.92 4.22 13.93
CA LEU A 462 4.09 3.60 14.56
C LEU A 462 3.73 2.40 15.44
N LYS A 463 2.43 2.08 15.60
CA LYS A 463 1.99 0.91 16.35
C LYS A 463 2.14 -0.34 15.49
N ASP A 464 3.13 -1.16 15.80
CA ASP A 464 3.23 -2.53 15.30
C ASP A 464 1.93 -3.29 15.68
N LYS A 465 1.25 -3.86 14.69
CA LYS A 465 0.17 -4.83 14.90
C LYS A 465 0.72 -6.25 14.98
#